data_AF-A0A957MYG2-F1
#
_entry.id   AF-A0A957MYG2-F1
#
_cell.length_a   1.000
_cell.length_b   1.000
_cell.length_c   1.000
_cell.angle_alpha   90.00
_cell.angle_beta   90.00
_cell.angle_gamma   90.00
#
_symmetry.space_group_name_H-M   'P 1'
#
loop_
_entity.id
_entity.type
_entity.pdbx_description
1 polymer ?
#
loop_
_entity_poly.entity_id
_entity_poly.type
_entity_poly.pdbx_seq_one_letter_code
_entity_poly.pdbx_strand_id
1 'polypeptide(L)'
;AFCQAKSEIKYVEAALVGVPTVASATDAFVHAIRPGETGFLAATADEWRDHLTALVEDGALRARIGAAARRAVYAAYLPEVAAGSLAATLGAIVARFGHAPAPGDEVATLVAGQLVRRWQEQAAATAQAERQADELRRALAQRESQRGANGAPGVAETRAAQVELLREIVERLQGSRS
;
A
#
# COMPACT_ATOMS: atom_id res chain seq x y z
N ALA A 1 -4.29 19.47 -19.63
CA ALA A 1 -4.98 18.19 -19.36
C ALA A 1 -4.46 17.43 -18.12
N PHE A 2 -3.92 18.10 -17.08
CA PHE A 2 -3.33 17.44 -15.90
C PHE A 2 -4.33 16.99 -14.81
N CYS A 3 -5.55 17.57 -14.78
CA CYS A 3 -6.54 17.30 -13.73
C CYS A 3 -7.61 16.26 -14.10
N GLN A 4 -7.63 15.78 -15.35
CA GLN A 4 -8.67 14.83 -15.81
C GLN A 4 -8.47 13.40 -15.27
N ALA A 5 -7.30 13.07 -14.73
CA ALA A 5 -7.01 11.76 -14.15
C ALA A 5 -7.28 11.67 -12.64
N LYS A 6 -7.76 12.74 -12.01
CA LYS A 6 -8.04 12.77 -10.56
C LYS A 6 -9.51 12.48 -10.31
N SER A 7 -9.80 11.74 -9.24
CA SER A 7 -11.18 11.48 -8.79
C SER A 7 -11.77 12.67 -8.04
N GLU A 8 -13.09 12.62 -7.87
CA GLU A 8 -13.97 13.53 -7.16
C GLU A 8 -13.89 13.44 -5.62
N ILE A 9 -12.89 12.75 -5.07
CA ILE A 9 -12.84 12.40 -3.63
C ILE A 9 -12.97 13.62 -2.71
N LYS A 10 -12.46 14.79 -3.11
CA LYS A 10 -12.58 16.03 -2.33
C LYS A 10 -14.00 16.58 -2.27
N TYR A 11 -14.78 16.38 -3.32
CA TYR A 11 -16.21 16.67 -3.30
C TYR A 11 -16.93 15.71 -2.35
N VAL A 12 -16.60 14.41 -2.39
CA VAL A 12 -17.20 13.39 -1.51
C VAL A 12 -16.93 13.69 -0.04
N GLU A 13 -15.68 13.98 0.34
CA GLU A 13 -15.29 14.33 1.71
C GLU A 13 -16.06 15.56 2.23
N ALA A 14 -16.15 16.62 1.43
CA ALA A 14 -16.87 17.85 1.79
C ALA A 14 -18.39 17.61 1.90
N ALA A 15 -18.97 16.87 0.96
CA ALA A 15 -20.39 16.55 0.94
C ALA A 15 -20.81 15.71 2.15
N LEU A 16 -19.98 14.76 2.60
CA LEU A 16 -20.26 13.92 3.78
C LEU A 16 -20.48 14.75 5.05
N VAL A 17 -19.77 15.87 5.18
CA VAL A 17 -19.92 16.83 6.29
C VAL A 17 -20.89 17.97 5.97
N GLY A 18 -21.60 17.91 4.85
CA GLY A 18 -22.63 18.87 4.47
C GLY A 18 -22.07 20.23 3.99
N VAL A 19 -20.84 20.25 3.49
CA VAL A 19 -20.20 21.48 2.97
C VAL A 19 -20.41 21.56 1.45
N PRO A 20 -21.00 22.66 0.92
CA PRO A 20 -21.13 22.86 -0.52
C PRO A 20 -19.75 23.02 -1.17
N THR A 21 -19.58 22.47 -2.37
CA THR A 21 -18.34 22.54 -3.14
C THR A 21 -18.53 23.37 -4.41
N VAL A 22 -17.59 24.27 -4.68
CA VAL A 22 -17.34 24.83 -6.02
C VAL A 22 -16.08 24.16 -6.55
N ALA A 23 -16.15 23.53 -7.71
CA ALA A 23 -15.04 22.78 -8.29
C ALA A 23 -14.77 23.19 -9.73
N SER A 24 -13.57 22.92 -10.22
CA SER A 24 -13.28 23.05 -11.65
C SER A 24 -14.15 22.09 -12.46
N ALA A 25 -14.57 22.49 -13.66
CA ALA A 25 -15.32 21.65 -14.59
C ALA A 25 -14.45 20.55 -15.25
N THR A 26 -13.77 19.72 -14.45
CA THR A 26 -13.09 18.50 -14.91
C THR A 26 -14.08 17.34 -14.97
N ASP A 27 -13.78 16.31 -15.76
CA ASP A 27 -14.70 15.20 -16.06
C ASP A 27 -15.20 14.52 -14.78
N ALA A 28 -14.30 14.31 -13.80
CA ALA A 28 -14.66 13.73 -12.50
C ALA A 28 -15.67 14.58 -11.72
N PHE A 29 -15.50 15.91 -11.70
CA PHE A 29 -16.45 16.79 -11.00
C PHE A 29 -17.73 17.00 -11.79
N VAL A 30 -17.66 17.05 -13.12
CA VAL A 30 -18.84 17.06 -14.00
C VAL A 30 -19.70 15.81 -13.79
N HIS A 31 -19.06 14.65 -13.59
CA HIS A 31 -19.76 13.42 -13.28
C HIS A 31 -20.40 13.43 -11.88
N ALA A 32 -19.70 13.98 -10.89
CA ALA A 32 -20.09 13.89 -9.48
C ALA A 32 -21.06 15.00 -9.01
N ILE A 33 -21.01 16.18 -9.61
CA ILE A 33 -21.72 17.39 -9.16
C ILE A 33 -22.87 17.71 -10.12
N ARG A 34 -24.07 17.92 -9.55
CA ARG A 34 -25.20 18.53 -10.25
C ARG A 34 -25.20 20.04 -9.97
N PRO A 35 -24.86 20.89 -10.96
CA PRO A 35 -24.71 22.33 -10.75
C PRO A 35 -25.96 22.98 -10.15
N GLY A 36 -25.80 23.76 -9.09
CA GLY A 36 -26.88 24.44 -8.36
C GLY A 36 -27.68 23.56 -7.40
N GLU A 37 -27.55 22.24 -7.50
CA GLU A 37 -28.25 21.29 -6.63
C GLU A 37 -27.34 20.71 -5.56
N THR A 38 -26.21 20.12 -5.98
CA THR A 38 -25.28 19.42 -5.07
C THR A 38 -23.89 20.07 -5.04
N GLY A 39 -23.69 21.14 -5.80
CA GLY A 39 -22.46 21.92 -5.84
C GLY A 39 -22.46 22.85 -7.06
N PHE A 40 -21.33 23.45 -7.36
CA PHE A 40 -21.14 24.26 -8.56
C PHE A 40 -19.88 23.86 -9.31
N LEU A 41 -19.90 24.08 -10.62
CA LEU A 41 -18.78 23.86 -11.52
C LEU A 41 -18.38 25.20 -12.13
N ALA A 42 -17.09 25.52 -12.05
CA ALA A 42 -16.52 26.75 -12.61
C ALA A 42 -15.39 26.42 -13.59
N ALA A 43 -15.54 26.85 -14.83
CA ALA A 43 -14.54 26.81 -15.88
C ALA A 43 -13.77 28.13 -15.99
N THR A 44 -14.35 29.25 -15.54
CA THR A 44 -13.76 30.59 -15.63
C THR A 44 -13.61 31.27 -14.27
N ALA A 45 -12.75 32.29 -14.19
CA ALA A 45 -12.54 33.05 -12.96
C ALA A 45 -13.81 33.82 -12.51
N ASP A 46 -14.64 34.25 -13.46
CA ASP A 46 -15.89 34.93 -13.14
C ASP A 46 -16.92 33.95 -12.57
N GLU A 47 -17.04 32.75 -13.13
CA GLU A 47 -17.89 31.69 -12.56
C GLU A 47 -17.44 31.31 -11.14
N TRP A 48 -16.13 31.23 -10.90
CA TRP A 48 -15.60 31.02 -9.54
C TRP A 48 -16.05 32.12 -8.59
N ARG A 49 -15.91 33.38 -9.01
CA ARG A 49 -16.34 34.55 -8.22
C ARG A 49 -17.82 34.48 -7.93
N ASP A 50 -18.66 34.29 -8.94
CA ASP A 50 -20.10 34.32 -8.82
C ASP A 50 -20.62 33.21 -7.89
N HIS A 51 -20.12 31.98 -8.06
CA HIS A 51 -20.54 30.85 -7.22
C HIS A 51 -20.06 30.99 -5.78
N LEU A 52 -18.82 31.45 -5.56
CA LEU A 52 -18.32 31.69 -4.21
C LEU A 52 -19.06 32.84 -3.53
N THR A 53 -19.30 33.95 -4.24
CA THR A 53 -20.09 35.08 -3.72
C THR A 53 -21.50 34.65 -3.34
N ALA A 54 -22.21 33.94 -4.22
CA ALA A 54 -23.56 33.44 -3.95
C ALA A 54 -23.59 32.55 -2.70
N LEU A 55 -22.60 31.66 -2.54
CA LEU A 55 -22.49 30.84 -1.34
C LEU A 55 -22.13 31.68 -0.11
N VAL A 56 -21.26 32.67 -0.19
CA VAL A 56 -20.89 33.50 0.98
C VAL A 56 -22.08 34.34 1.45
N GLU A 57 -22.83 34.94 0.53
CA GLU A 57 -23.93 35.87 0.81
C GLU A 57 -25.22 35.16 1.22
N ASP A 58 -25.53 33.99 0.66
CA ASP A 58 -26.77 33.25 0.96
C ASP A 58 -26.51 32.00 1.82
N GLY A 59 -26.75 32.14 3.12
CA GLY A 59 -26.64 31.02 4.07
C GLY A 59 -27.67 29.92 3.87
N ALA A 60 -28.87 30.24 3.38
CA ALA A 60 -29.90 29.25 3.10
C ALA A 60 -29.53 28.40 1.87
N LEU A 61 -28.99 29.04 0.83
CA LEU A 61 -28.41 28.36 -0.33
C LEU A 61 -27.29 27.40 0.08
N ARG A 62 -26.34 27.85 0.92
CA ARG A 62 -25.27 26.97 1.41
C ARG A 62 -25.81 25.74 2.11
N ALA A 63 -26.75 25.93 3.04
CA ALA A 63 -27.33 24.83 3.80
C ALA A 63 -28.09 23.85 2.89
N ARG A 64 -28.86 24.39 1.93
CA ARG A 64 -29.61 23.59 0.95
C ARG A 64 -28.69 22.73 0.10
N ILE A 65 -27.67 23.34 -0.52
CA ILE A 65 -26.72 22.63 -1.40
C ILE A 65 -25.91 21.60 -0.59
N GLY A 66 -25.38 21.99 0.58
CA GLY A 66 -24.64 21.07 1.44
C GLY A 66 -25.45 19.84 1.86
N ALA A 67 -26.72 20.04 2.24
CA ALA A 67 -27.60 18.94 2.60
C ALA A 67 -27.96 18.04 1.39
N ALA A 68 -28.15 18.64 0.21
CA ALA A 68 -28.41 17.91 -1.02
C ALA A 68 -27.19 17.09 -1.48
N ALA A 69 -25.99 17.69 -1.44
CA ALA A 69 -24.73 17.01 -1.71
C ALA A 69 -24.53 15.82 -0.78
N ARG A 70 -24.77 16.01 0.53
CA ARG A 70 -24.69 14.93 1.52
C ARG A 70 -25.61 13.77 1.15
N ARG A 71 -26.89 14.04 0.87
CA ARG A 71 -27.85 12.99 0.47
C ARG A 71 -27.42 12.26 -0.80
N ALA A 72 -26.96 13.01 -1.81
CA ALA A 72 -26.51 12.43 -3.07
C ALA A 72 -25.30 11.50 -2.89
N VAL A 73 -24.31 11.93 -2.10
CA VAL A 73 -23.12 11.12 -1.81
C VAL A 73 -23.46 9.90 -0.97
N TYR A 74 -24.32 10.02 0.04
CA TYR A 74 -24.81 8.86 0.79
C TYR A 74 -25.52 7.85 -0.12
N ALA A 75 -26.38 8.31 -1.03
CA ALA A 75 -27.08 7.41 -1.94
C ALA A 75 -26.15 6.70 -2.94
N ALA A 76 -25.06 7.34 -3.35
CA ALA A 76 -24.16 6.81 -4.37
C ALA A 76 -22.98 6.00 -3.82
N TYR A 77 -22.44 6.36 -2.65
CA TYR A 77 -21.16 5.84 -2.14
C TYR A 77 -21.27 5.04 -0.84
N LEU A 78 -22.48 4.81 -0.31
CA LEU A 78 -22.63 3.93 0.84
C LEU A 78 -22.12 2.53 0.51
N PRO A 79 -21.30 1.90 1.39
CA PRO A 79 -20.74 0.58 1.15
C PRO A 79 -21.79 -0.47 0.78
N GLU A 80 -22.97 -0.39 1.38
CA GLU A 80 -24.08 -1.31 1.14
C GLU A 80 -24.63 -1.19 -0.29
N VAL A 81 -24.72 0.04 -0.81
CA VAL A 81 -25.16 0.31 -2.19
C VAL A 81 -24.08 -0.11 -3.19
N ALA A 82 -22.83 0.27 -2.92
CA ALA A 82 -21.69 -0.08 -3.76
C ALA A 82 -21.47 -1.60 -3.83
N ALA A 83 -21.64 -2.30 -2.71
CA ALA A 83 -21.53 -3.76 -2.63
C ALA A 83 -22.56 -4.46 -3.51
N GLY A 84 -23.82 -3.97 -3.53
CA GLY A 84 -24.87 -4.52 -4.39
C GLY A 84 -24.51 -4.42 -5.87
N SER A 85 -24.04 -3.25 -6.31
CA SER A 85 -23.61 -3.02 -7.70
C SER A 85 -22.40 -3.88 -8.08
N LEU A 86 -21.42 -4.00 -7.18
CA LEU A 86 -20.24 -4.84 -7.38
C LEU A 86 -20.62 -6.32 -7.49
N ALA A 87 -21.45 -6.82 -6.58
CA ALA A 87 -21.90 -8.20 -6.58
C ALA A 87 -22.67 -8.53 -7.87
N ALA A 88 -23.55 -7.63 -8.32
CA ALA A 88 -24.27 -7.79 -9.57
C ALA A 88 -23.33 -7.83 -10.78
N THR A 89 -22.33 -6.93 -10.82
CA THR A 89 -21.34 -6.87 -11.90
C THR A 89 -20.48 -8.13 -11.95
N LEU A 90 -19.96 -8.58 -10.80
CA LEU A 90 -19.20 -9.82 -10.70
C LEU A 90 -20.05 -11.03 -11.07
N GLY A 91 -21.31 -11.06 -10.63
CA GLY A 91 -22.28 -12.09 -11.02
C GLY A 91 -22.49 -12.13 -12.52
N ALA A 92 -22.63 -10.98 -13.18
CA ALA A 92 -22.75 -10.91 -14.64
C ALA A 92 -21.49 -11.39 -15.36
N ILE A 93 -20.30 -11.03 -14.86
CA ILE A 93 -19.02 -11.51 -15.40
C ILE A 93 -18.92 -13.03 -15.27
N VAL A 94 -19.23 -13.58 -14.09
CA VAL A 94 -19.23 -15.03 -13.87
C VAL A 94 -20.28 -15.73 -14.73
N ALA A 95 -21.46 -15.15 -14.92
CA ALA A 95 -22.46 -15.74 -15.81
C ALA A 95 -22.02 -15.72 -17.29
N ARG A 96 -21.30 -14.68 -17.71
CA ARG A 96 -20.88 -14.47 -19.10
C ARG A 96 -19.60 -15.23 -19.47
N PHE A 97 -18.66 -15.32 -18.54
CA PHE A 97 -17.30 -15.81 -18.76
C PHE A 97 -16.90 -16.91 -17.76
N GLY A 98 -17.77 -17.25 -16.81
CA GLY A 98 -17.53 -18.34 -15.88
C GLY A 98 -17.50 -19.67 -16.61
N HIS A 99 -16.57 -20.52 -16.17
CA HIS A 99 -16.49 -21.89 -16.61
C HIS A 99 -17.27 -22.74 -15.61
N ALA A 100 -17.78 -23.89 -16.06
CA ALA A 100 -18.31 -24.87 -15.12
C ALA A 100 -17.23 -25.14 -14.05
N PRO A 101 -17.58 -25.14 -12.75
CA PRO A 101 -16.60 -25.49 -11.72
C PRO A 101 -16.03 -26.86 -12.05
N ALA A 102 -14.71 -26.99 -11.96
CA ALA A 102 -14.05 -28.27 -12.19
C ALA A 102 -14.64 -29.32 -11.24
N PRO A 103 -14.78 -30.58 -11.68
CA PRO A 103 -15.20 -31.68 -10.82
C PRO A 103 -14.42 -31.70 -9.50
N GLY A 104 -15.11 -31.95 -8.39
CA GLY A 104 -14.52 -31.84 -7.05
C GLY A 104 -13.31 -32.78 -6.83
N ASP A 105 -13.30 -33.92 -7.53
CA ASP A 105 -12.20 -34.88 -7.58
C ASP A 105 -10.98 -34.34 -8.34
N GLU A 106 -11.17 -33.61 -9.44
CA GLU A 106 -10.06 -32.94 -10.15
C GLU A 106 -9.42 -31.85 -9.28
N VAL A 107 -10.23 -31.03 -8.62
CA VAL A 107 -9.73 -30.00 -7.69
C VAL A 107 -9.01 -30.64 -6.51
N ALA A 108 -9.59 -31.67 -5.91
CA ALA A 108 -8.98 -32.40 -4.80
C ALA A 108 -7.65 -33.04 -5.21
N THR A 109 -7.58 -33.61 -6.42
CA THR A 109 -6.35 -34.20 -6.98
C THR A 109 -5.27 -33.14 -7.18
N LEU A 110 -5.62 -31.99 -7.75
CA LEU A 110 -4.68 -30.89 -7.95
C LEU A 110 -4.16 -30.36 -6.61
N VAL A 111 -5.05 -30.10 -5.65
CA VAL A 111 -4.69 -29.59 -4.32
C VAL A 111 -3.83 -30.61 -3.58
N ALA A 112 -4.20 -31.88 -3.57
CA ALA A 112 -3.41 -32.95 -2.96
C ALA A 112 -2.01 -33.03 -3.59
N GLY A 113 -1.91 -32.96 -4.93
CA GLY A 113 -0.64 -32.92 -5.64
C GLY A 113 0.23 -31.72 -5.24
N GLN A 114 -0.36 -30.54 -5.09
CA GLN A 114 0.35 -29.34 -4.64
C GLN A 114 0.84 -29.46 -3.19
N LEU A 115 0.02 -30.02 -2.30
CA LEU A 115 0.39 -30.24 -0.90
C LEU A 115 1.55 -31.23 -0.77
N VAL A 116 1.48 -32.35 -1.50
CA VAL A 116 2.56 -33.34 -1.54
C VAL A 116 3.86 -32.70 -2.04
N ARG A 117 3.79 -31.92 -3.13
CA ARG A 117 4.97 -31.22 -3.65
C ARG A 117 5.57 -30.25 -2.63
N ARG A 118 4.74 -29.43 -1.99
CA ARG A 118 5.19 -28.51 -0.94
C ARG A 118 5.85 -29.25 0.21
N TRP A 119 5.29 -30.40 0.62
CA TRP A 119 5.89 -31.19 1.68
C TRP A 119 7.26 -31.74 1.28
N GLN A 120 7.39 -32.25 0.05
CA GLN A 120 8.69 -32.72 -0.46
C GLN A 120 9.73 -31.60 -0.51
N GLU A 121 9.35 -30.40 -0.96
CA GLU A 121 10.21 -29.22 -0.98
C GLU A 121 10.66 -28.83 0.44
N GLN A 122 9.73 -28.81 1.40
CA GLN A 122 10.07 -28.54 2.80
C GLN A 122 11.00 -29.60 3.38
N ALA A 123 10.75 -30.89 3.12
CA ALA A 123 11.59 -31.98 3.60
C ALA A 123 13.02 -31.91 3.02
N ALA A 124 13.15 -31.54 1.74
CA ALA A 124 14.45 -31.33 1.11
C ALA A 124 15.19 -30.12 1.71
N ALA A 125 14.47 -29.02 1.97
CA ALA A 125 15.03 -27.83 2.60
C ALA A 125 15.51 -28.10 4.03
N THR A 126 14.73 -28.82 4.85
CA THR A 126 15.14 -29.20 6.21
C THR A 126 16.36 -30.11 6.18
N ALA A 127 16.40 -31.10 5.29
CA ALA A 127 17.56 -31.99 5.18
C ALA A 127 18.83 -31.24 4.73
N GLN A 128 18.70 -30.21 3.88
CA GLN A 128 19.83 -29.35 3.52
C GLN A 128 20.30 -28.50 4.69
N ALA A 129 19.37 -27.91 5.46
CA ALA A 129 19.71 -27.12 6.64
C ALA A 129 20.44 -27.97 7.70
N GLU A 130 20.03 -29.22 7.90
CA GLU A 130 20.70 -30.17 8.80
C GLU A 130 22.14 -30.46 8.33
N ARG A 131 22.34 -30.73 7.02
CA ARG A 131 23.68 -30.95 6.46
C ARG A 131 24.60 -29.73 6.64
N GLN A 132 24.07 -28.53 6.43
CA GLN A 132 24.81 -27.29 6.64
C GLN A 132 25.17 -27.09 8.12
N ALA A 133 24.25 -27.39 9.03
CA ALA A 133 24.52 -27.33 10.47
C ALA A 133 25.64 -28.30 10.89
N ASP A 134 25.63 -29.53 10.37
CA ASP A 134 26.67 -30.53 10.65
C ASP A 134 28.04 -30.15 10.05
N GLU A 135 28.05 -29.54 8.87
CA GLU A 135 29.27 -28.98 8.28
C GLU A 135 29.84 -27.85 9.14
N LEU A 136 29.00 -26.90 9.57
CA LEU A 136 29.41 -25.82 10.47
C LEU A 136 29.95 -26.36 11.81
N ARG A 137 29.28 -27.35 12.42
CA ARG A 137 29.75 -28.01 13.65
C ARG A 137 31.14 -28.63 13.46
N ARG A 138 31.37 -29.34 12.34
CA ARG A 138 32.67 -29.93 12.02
C ARG A 138 33.75 -28.87 11.79
N ALA A 139 33.44 -27.80 11.06
CA ALA A 139 34.37 -26.71 10.81
C ALA A 139 34.77 -25.97 12.11
N LEU A 140 33.81 -25.75 13.01
CA LEU A 140 34.08 -25.16 14.33
C LEU A 140 34.99 -26.07 15.17
N ALA A 141 34.71 -27.36 15.26
CA ALA A 141 35.54 -28.32 15.99
C ALA A 141 36.98 -28.38 15.44
N GLN A 142 37.15 -28.36 14.11
CA GLN A 142 38.47 -28.28 13.47
C GLN A 142 39.21 -26.99 13.84
N ARG A 143 38.52 -25.85 13.82
CA ARG A 143 39.12 -24.54 14.16
C ARG A 143 39.50 -24.45 15.63
N GLU A 144 38.70 -25.01 16.53
CA GLU A 144 39.01 -25.10 17.96
C GLU A 144 40.24 -26.00 18.22
N SER A 145 40.31 -27.17 17.56
CA SER A 145 41.48 -28.05 17.62
C SER A 145 42.75 -27.37 17.08
N GLN A 146 42.65 -26.62 15.98
CA GLN A 146 43.77 -25.85 15.43
C GLN A 146 44.21 -24.72 16.37
N ARG A 147 43.28 -24.03 17.04
CA ARG A 147 43.61 -23.03 18.08
C ARG A 147 44.34 -23.63 19.27
N GLY A 148 43.94 -24.82 19.72
CA GLY A 148 44.61 -25.54 20.80
C GLY A 148 46.03 -26.02 20.43
N ALA A 149 46.25 -26.36 19.15
CA ALA A 149 47.55 -26.81 18.66
C ALA A 149 48.51 -25.68 18.28
N ASN A 150 48.01 -24.52 17.83
CA ASN A 150 48.84 -23.46 17.24
C ASN A 150 49.08 -22.24 18.16
N GLY A 151 48.72 -22.30 19.45
CA GLY A 151 48.98 -21.24 20.42
C GLY A 151 48.61 -19.84 19.91
N ALA A 152 47.32 -19.58 19.66
CA ALA A 152 46.88 -18.30 19.11
C ALA A 152 47.03 -17.15 20.14
N PRO A 153 47.45 -15.94 19.72
CA PRO A 153 47.42 -14.75 20.57
C PRO A 153 45.98 -14.48 21.06
N GLY A 154 45.85 -14.09 22.33
CA GLY A 154 44.55 -13.99 23.00
C GLY A 154 43.64 -12.92 22.38
N VAL A 155 42.32 -13.06 22.51
CA VAL A 155 41.30 -12.10 22.03
C VAL A 155 41.61 -10.64 22.46
N ALA A 156 42.35 -10.45 23.55
CA ALA A 156 42.85 -9.16 24.01
C ALA A 156 43.87 -8.50 23.06
N GLU A 157 44.80 -9.26 22.47
CA GLU A 157 45.82 -8.75 21.55
C GLU A 157 45.19 -8.31 20.21
N THR A 158 44.18 -9.04 19.73
CA THR A 158 43.46 -8.65 18.50
C THR A 158 42.66 -7.36 18.70
N ARG A 159 42.09 -7.17 19.90
CA ARG A 159 41.33 -5.97 20.24
C ARG A 159 42.24 -4.75 20.43
N ALA A 160 43.43 -4.93 20.98
CA ALA A 160 44.43 -3.87 21.11
C ALA A 160 44.91 -3.36 19.74
N ALA A 161 45.23 -4.28 18.81
CA ALA A 161 45.62 -3.92 17.44
C ALA A 161 44.52 -3.15 16.69
N GLN A 162 43.25 -3.52 16.92
CA GLN A 162 42.11 -2.87 16.28
C GLN A 162 41.82 -1.47 16.85
N VAL A 163 42.09 -1.24 18.14
CA VAL A 163 41.96 0.09 18.75
C VAL A 163 43.05 1.04 18.25
N GLU A 164 44.28 0.55 18.06
CA GLU A 164 45.39 1.38 17.58
C GLU A 164 45.18 1.86 16.14
N LEU A 165 44.69 0.98 15.26
CA LEU A 165 44.33 1.34 13.88
C LEU A 165 43.23 2.41 13.81
N LEU A 166 42.23 2.33 14.70
CA LEU A 166 41.16 3.33 14.77
C LEU A 166 41.69 4.69 15.26
N ARG A 167 42.68 4.69 16.16
CA ARG A 167 43.31 5.91 16.66
C ARG A 167 44.08 6.65 15.55
N GLU A 168 44.87 5.93 14.74
CA GLU A 168 45.58 6.50 13.59
C GLU A 168 44.63 7.15 12.55
N ILE A 169 43.48 6.52 12.29
CA ILE A 169 42.49 7.04 11.34
C ILE A 169 41.90 8.36 11.84
N VAL A 170 41.58 8.44 13.14
CA VAL A 170 41.00 9.65 13.75
C VAL A 170 42.00 10.81 13.70
N GLU A 171 43.27 10.57 14.02
CA GLU A 171 44.32 11.60 13.96
C GLU A 171 44.49 12.15 12.53
N ARG A 172 44.48 11.29 11.51
CA ARG A 172 44.56 11.72 10.10
C ARG A 172 43.36 12.59 9.69
N LEU A 173 42.17 12.29 10.18
CA LEU A 173 40.96 13.05 9.87
C LEU A 173 40.89 14.41 10.58
N GLN A 174 41.50 14.52 11.76
CA GLN A 174 41.56 15.76 12.52
C GLN A 174 42.68 16.69 12.03
N GLY A 175 43.83 16.15 11.62
CA GLY A 175 44.95 16.94 11.07
C GLY A 175 44.66 17.53 9.69
N SER A 176 43.72 16.98 8.94
CA SER A 176 43.36 17.44 7.58
C SER A 176 42.33 18.60 7.57
N ARG A 177 41.93 19.13 8.72
CA ARG A 177 40.92 20.20 8.87
C ARG A 177 41.47 21.56 9.29
N SER A 178 42.80 21.79 9.23
CA SER A 178 43.41 23.08 9.55
C SER A 178 43.96 23.79 8.32
#